data_AF-A0A2E9JCF0-F1
#
_entry.id   AF-A0A2E9JCF0-F1
#
_cell.length_a   1.000
_cell.length_b   1.000
_cell.length_c   1.000
_cell.angle_alpha   90.00
_cell.angle_beta   90.00
_cell.angle_gamma   90.00
#
_symmetry.space_group_name_H-M   'P 1'
#
loop_
_entity.id
_entity.type
_entity.pdbx_description
1 polymer ?
#
loop_
_entity_poly.entity_id
_entity_poly.type
_entity_poly.pdbx_seq_one_letter_code
_entity_poly.pdbx_strand_id
1 'polypeptide(L)'
;MGCPSHGQFKQTPDKHLQSKFGCPKCGVDNRTQLRINNGKDGFLEYFKSELSAAFELLSDYVDVKSEIRVRCLRNGHEIKTTPDSLKQGYKNGCPVCIRLEPKISAKEFVKSAKVLMSM
;
A
#
# COMPACT_ATOMS: atom_id res chain seq x y z
N MET A 1 3.64 7.83 39.17
CA MET A 1 4.69 7.14 38.39
C MET A 1 5.17 8.08 37.29
N GLY A 2 6.45 8.02 36.93
CA GLY A 2 7.04 8.89 35.92
C GLY A 2 7.28 8.16 34.61
N CYS A 3 7.14 8.87 33.49
CA CYS A 3 7.49 8.40 32.15
C CYS A 3 8.70 9.19 31.64
N PRO A 4 9.75 8.54 31.11
CA PRO A 4 10.92 9.23 30.58
C PRO A 4 10.60 10.24 29.46
N SER A 5 9.62 9.92 28.60
CA SER A 5 9.24 10.76 27.44
C SER A 5 8.08 11.71 27.73
N HIS A 6 7.28 11.47 28.78
CA HIS A 6 6.02 12.19 29.00
C HIS A 6 5.84 12.79 30.40
N GLY A 7 6.86 12.65 31.26
CA GLY A 7 6.86 13.19 32.61
C GLY A 7 5.94 12.45 33.57
N GLN A 8 5.50 13.14 34.63
CA GLN A 8 4.66 12.52 35.66
C GLN A 8 3.23 12.27 35.17
N PHE A 9 2.67 11.13 35.57
CA PHE A 9 1.29 10.77 35.28
C PHE A 9 0.64 10.05 36.46
N LYS A 10 -0.69 10.13 36.51
CA LYS A 10 -1.53 9.41 37.48
C LYS A 10 -2.21 8.24 36.77
N GLN A 11 -2.07 7.05 37.35
CA GLN A 11 -2.75 5.82 36.98
C GLN A 11 -2.97 4.99 38.25
N THR A 12 -4.01 4.16 38.26
CA THR A 12 -4.23 3.19 39.33
C THR A 12 -3.27 2.00 39.18
N PRO A 13 -2.92 1.28 40.27
CA PRO A 13 -2.01 0.14 40.21
C PRO A 13 -2.46 -0.96 39.26
N ASP A 14 -3.76 -1.25 39.20
CA ASP A 14 -4.34 -2.23 38.26
C ASP A 14 -4.12 -1.82 36.80
N LYS A 15 -4.34 -0.54 36.46
CA LYS A 15 -4.11 -0.02 35.11
C LYS A 15 -2.64 0.02 34.75
N HIS A 16 -1.77 0.24 35.73
CA HIS A 16 -0.33 0.16 35.50
C HIS A 16 0.10 -1.25 35.11
N LEU A 17 -0.35 -2.27 35.86
CA LEU A 17 -0.04 -3.68 35.58
C LEU A 17 -0.67 -4.18 34.27
N GLN A 18 -1.86 -3.67 33.91
CA GLN A 18 -2.54 -4.02 32.66
C GLN A 18 -2.02 -3.28 31.42
N SER A 19 -1.28 -2.18 31.59
CA SER A 19 -0.87 -1.34 30.45
C SER A 19 0.26 -1.98 29.66
N LYS A 20 0.00 -2.30 28.38
CA LYS A 20 0.99 -2.87 27.46
C LYS A 20 2.08 -1.87 27.01
N PHE A 21 1.82 -0.58 27.11
CA PHE A 21 2.64 0.47 26.48
C PHE A 21 3.20 1.50 27.49
N GLY A 22 3.23 1.18 28.78
CA GLY A 22 3.67 2.11 29.83
C GLY A 22 2.61 3.16 30.16
N CYS A 23 2.94 4.46 30.05
CA CYS A 23 2.04 5.53 30.46
C CYS A 23 0.88 5.77 29.46
N PRO A 24 -0.20 6.50 29.83
CA PRO A 24 -1.32 6.74 28.94
C PRO A 24 -0.90 7.42 27.62
N LYS A 25 0.05 8.36 27.70
CA LYS A 25 0.56 9.10 26.54
C LYS A 25 1.40 8.20 25.62
N CYS A 26 2.29 7.36 26.17
CA CYS A 26 2.99 6.33 25.38
C CYS A 26 2.00 5.43 24.63
N GLY A 27 0.89 5.04 25.27
CA GLY A 27 -0.16 4.26 24.61
C GLY A 27 -0.85 5.00 23.46
N VAL A 28 -1.04 6.31 23.58
CA VAL A 28 -1.56 7.15 22.49
C VAL A 28 -0.54 7.29 21.36
N ASP A 29 0.72 7.57 21.69
CA ASP A 29 1.79 7.74 20.70
C ASP A 29 2.00 6.45 19.90
N ASN A 30 2.07 5.30 20.57
CA ASN A 30 2.18 4.00 19.90
C ASN A 30 0.99 3.74 18.96
N ARG A 31 -0.25 4.02 19.39
CA ARG A 31 -1.43 3.89 18.52
C ARG A 31 -1.38 4.86 17.34
N THR A 32 -0.85 6.05 17.54
CA THR A 32 -0.73 7.07 16.49
C THR A 32 0.33 6.66 15.47
N GLN A 33 1.50 6.21 15.92
CA GLN A 33 2.55 5.64 15.07
C GLN A 33 2.05 4.43 14.27
N LEU A 34 1.33 3.51 14.92
CA LEU A 34 0.70 2.39 14.21
C LEU A 34 -0.31 2.86 13.16
N ARG A 35 -1.03 3.97 13.37
CA ARG A 35 -1.94 4.54 12.37
C ARG A 35 -1.20 5.25 11.24
N ILE A 36 -0.07 5.90 11.51
CA ILE A 36 0.77 6.54 10.49
C ILE A 36 1.38 5.46 9.58
N ASN A 37 1.99 4.44 10.20
CA ASN A 37 2.61 3.32 9.49
C ASN A 37 1.59 2.50 8.70
N ASN A 38 0.38 2.28 9.23
CA ASN A 38 -0.70 1.63 8.47
C ASN A 38 -1.50 2.60 7.56
N GLY A 39 -1.15 3.89 7.56
CA GLY A 39 -1.88 4.97 6.92
C GLY A 39 -1.24 5.42 5.62
N LYS A 40 -1.01 6.74 5.49
CA LYS A 40 -0.52 7.38 4.27
C LYS A 40 0.88 6.93 3.88
N ASP A 41 1.81 7.02 4.81
CA ASP A 41 3.23 6.78 4.53
C ASP A 41 3.51 5.31 4.22
N GLY A 42 2.88 4.38 4.95
CA GLY A 42 3.06 2.95 4.67
C GLY A 42 2.48 2.50 3.33
N PHE A 43 1.41 3.14 2.83
CA PHE A 43 0.98 2.87 1.45
C PHE A 43 1.98 3.40 0.43
N LEU A 44 2.48 4.62 0.61
CA LEU A 44 3.43 5.22 -0.33
C LEU A 44 4.76 4.44 -0.37
N GLU A 45 5.24 3.97 0.77
CA GLU A 45 6.43 3.12 0.87
C GLU A 45 6.20 1.79 0.15
N TYR A 46 5.10 1.09 0.45
CA TYR A 46 4.72 -0.15 -0.25
C TYR A 46 4.57 0.06 -1.76
N PHE A 47 3.93 1.16 -2.18
CA PHE A 47 3.77 1.48 -3.60
C PHE A 47 5.13 1.67 -4.27
N LYS A 48 6.03 2.40 -3.63
CA LYS A 48 7.39 2.63 -4.15
C LYS A 48 8.20 1.33 -4.25
N SER A 49 8.07 0.40 -3.30
CA SER A 49 8.86 -0.83 -3.31
C SER A 49 8.28 -1.92 -4.23
N GLU A 50 6.97 -2.11 -4.23
CA GLU A 50 6.33 -3.28 -4.87
C GLU A 50 5.61 -2.95 -6.18
N LEU A 51 5.10 -1.72 -6.34
CA LEU A 51 4.18 -1.37 -7.44
C LEU A 51 4.78 -0.36 -8.44
N SER A 52 5.81 0.39 -8.05
CA SER A 52 6.45 1.42 -8.89
C SER A 52 7.00 0.88 -10.21
N ALA A 53 7.34 -0.41 -10.27
CA ALA A 53 7.79 -1.07 -11.48
C ALA A 53 6.68 -1.30 -12.52
N ALA A 54 5.41 -1.36 -12.09
CA ALA A 54 4.26 -1.66 -12.94
C ALA A 54 3.28 -0.48 -13.09
N PHE A 55 3.24 0.41 -12.11
CA PHE A 55 2.30 1.52 -12.01
C PHE A 55 2.98 2.83 -11.63
N GLU A 56 2.52 3.91 -12.25
CA GLU A 56 2.86 5.29 -11.92
C GLU A 56 1.68 5.93 -11.17
N LEU A 57 1.94 6.61 -10.05
CA LEU A 57 0.90 7.29 -9.27
C LEU A 57 0.66 8.70 -9.85
N LEU A 58 -0.55 8.97 -10.34
CA LEU A 58 -0.92 10.23 -10.99
C LEU A 58 -1.62 11.24 -10.07
N SER A 59 -2.12 10.79 -8.92
CA SER A 59 -2.80 11.66 -7.96
C SER A 59 -2.20 11.54 -6.58
N ASP A 60 -2.22 12.65 -5.83
CA ASP A 60 -1.86 12.63 -4.43
C ASP A 60 -2.81 11.73 -3.63
N TYR A 61 -2.21 10.92 -2.75
CA TYR A 61 -2.94 10.11 -1.80
C TYR A 61 -3.18 10.92 -0.52
N VAL A 62 -4.45 11.19 -0.19
CA VAL A 62 -4.84 12.01 0.98
C VAL A 62 -5.26 11.12 2.15
N ASP A 63 -6.16 10.16 1.93
CA ASP A 63 -6.64 9.24 2.96
C ASP A 63 -7.03 7.86 2.39
N VAL A 64 -7.26 6.88 3.28
CA VAL A 64 -7.57 5.48 2.95
C VAL A 64 -8.84 5.29 2.12
N LYS A 65 -9.78 6.23 2.20
CA LYS A 65 -11.06 6.17 1.46
C LYS A 65 -10.98 6.88 0.11
N SER A 66 -9.97 7.71 -0.09
CA SER A 66 -9.75 8.48 -1.30
C SER A 66 -9.32 7.56 -2.43
N GLU A 67 -10.01 7.68 -3.54
CA GLU A 67 -9.61 7.02 -4.77
C GLU A 67 -8.31 7.66 -5.29
N ILE A 68 -7.38 6.80 -5.70
CA ILE A 68 -6.14 7.18 -6.36
C ILE A 68 -6.25 6.90 -7.86
N ARG A 69 -5.56 7.73 -8.64
CA ARG A 69 -5.34 7.52 -10.07
C ARG A 69 -3.95 6.95 -10.27
N VAL A 70 -3.88 5.80 -10.93
CA VAL A 70 -2.62 5.14 -11.30
C VAL A 70 -2.58 4.88 -12.80
N ARG A 71 -1.41 5.04 -13.41
CA ARG A 71 -1.17 4.69 -14.81
C ARG A 71 -0.36 3.41 -14.88
N CYS A 72 -0.80 2.46 -15.70
CA CYS A 72 -0.03 1.25 -15.97
C CYS A 72 1.14 1.57 -16.92
N LEU A 73 2.37 1.19 -16.56
CA LEU A 73 3.55 1.41 -17.39
C LEU A 73 3.62 0.48 -18.61
N ARG A 74 2.93 -0.66 -18.58
CA ARG A 74 2.92 -1.65 -19.69
C ARG A 74 2.23 -1.12 -20.94
N ASN A 75 1.05 -0.52 -20.79
CA ASN A 75 0.18 -0.10 -21.91
C ASN A 75 -0.40 1.31 -21.73
N GLY A 76 0.00 2.06 -20.70
CA GLY A 76 -0.46 3.43 -20.46
C GLY A 76 -1.88 3.57 -19.89
N HIS A 77 -2.55 2.48 -19.50
CA HIS A 77 -3.93 2.55 -19.00
C HIS A 77 -4.03 3.33 -17.69
N GLU A 78 -4.91 4.34 -17.65
CA GLU A 78 -5.22 5.10 -16.45
C GLU A 78 -6.39 4.46 -15.70
N ILE A 79 -6.18 4.15 -14.43
CA ILE A 79 -7.14 3.43 -13.59
C ILE A 79 -7.39 4.24 -12.34
N LYS A 80 -8.68 4.37 -12.01
CA LYS A 80 -9.14 4.92 -10.74
C LYS A 80 -9.46 3.76 -9.80
N THR A 81 -8.75 3.66 -8.68
CA THR A 81 -8.88 2.56 -7.71
C THR A 81 -8.60 3.05 -6.30
N THR A 82 -8.92 2.26 -5.29
CA THR A 82 -8.49 2.52 -3.91
C THR A 82 -7.12 1.88 -3.65
N PRO A 83 -6.35 2.35 -2.64
CA PRO A 83 -5.08 1.75 -2.24
C PRO A 83 -5.21 0.29 -1.81
N ASP A 84 -6.29 -0.07 -1.13
CA ASP A 84 -6.50 -1.42 -0.62
C ASP A 84 -6.77 -2.40 -1.79
N SER A 85 -7.62 -2.00 -2.73
CA SER A 85 -7.80 -2.72 -3.98
C SER A 85 -6.49 -2.79 -4.77
N LEU A 86 -5.67 -1.73 -4.75
CA LEU A 86 -4.35 -1.71 -5.39
C LEU A 86 -3.41 -2.79 -4.82
N LYS A 87 -3.33 -2.89 -3.48
CA LYS A 87 -2.51 -3.88 -2.77
C LYS A 87 -2.95 -5.32 -3.02
N GLN A 88 -4.27 -5.57 -3.03
CA GLN A 88 -4.80 -6.93 -3.09
C GLN A 88 -5.01 -7.44 -4.53
N GLY A 89 -5.57 -6.60 -5.40
CA GLY A 89 -6.09 -7.04 -6.71
C GLY A 89 -5.10 -6.95 -7.86
N TYR A 90 -4.10 -6.07 -7.78
CA TYR A 90 -3.27 -5.70 -8.93
C TYR A 90 -1.82 -6.18 -8.86
N LYS A 91 -1.49 -7.04 -7.89
CA LYS A 91 -0.19 -7.71 -7.83
C LYS A 91 0.12 -8.51 -9.11
N ASN A 92 -0.93 -9.01 -9.77
CA ASN A 92 -0.84 -9.76 -11.03
C ASN A 92 -0.89 -8.86 -12.29
N GLY A 93 -0.93 -7.54 -12.12
CA GLY A 93 -0.93 -6.57 -13.21
C GLY A 93 -2.24 -5.79 -13.38
N CYS A 94 -2.23 -4.85 -14.33
CA CYS A 94 -3.33 -3.95 -14.65
C CYS A 94 -4.60 -4.71 -15.10
N PRO A 95 -5.80 -4.38 -14.59
CA PRO A 95 -7.03 -5.13 -14.88
C PRO A 95 -7.46 -4.96 -16.32
N VAL A 96 -7.15 -3.79 -16.91
CA VAL A 96 -7.46 -3.47 -18.29
C VAL A 96 -6.54 -4.28 -19.19
N CYS A 97 -5.26 -4.40 -18.85
CA CYS A 97 -4.33 -5.26 -19.57
C CYS A 97 -4.80 -6.71 -19.54
N ILE A 98 -5.09 -7.26 -18.34
CA ILE A 98 -5.52 -8.66 -18.16
C ILE A 98 -6.79 -8.97 -18.96
N ARG A 99 -7.74 -8.03 -19.03
CA ARG A 99 -9.02 -8.23 -19.73
C ARG A 99 -8.91 -8.09 -21.25
N LEU A 100 -7.95 -7.31 -21.72
CA LEU A 100 -7.69 -7.10 -23.14
C LEU A 100 -6.68 -8.10 -23.72
N GLU A 101 -6.10 -8.98 -22.89
CA GLU A 101 -5.28 -10.06 -23.42
C GLU A 101 -6.19 -10.97 -24.27
N PRO A 102 -5.91 -11.12 -25.59
CA PRO A 102 -6.65 -12.08 -26.38
C PRO A 102 -6.48 -13.46 -25.73
N LYS A 103 -7.53 -14.30 -25.76
CA LYS A 103 -7.39 -15.75 -25.47
C LYS A 103 -6.61 -16.39 -26.60
N ILE A 104 -5.34 -16.02 -26.76
CA ILE A 104 -4.46 -16.60 -27.76
C ILE A 104 -4.21 -18.04 -27.34
N SER A 105 -4.47 -18.97 -28.27
CA SER A 105 -4.23 -20.38 -28.03
C SER A 105 -2.73 -20.60 -27.75
N ALA A 106 -2.37 -21.67 -27.04
CA ALA A 106 -0.96 -21.97 -26.73
C ALA A 106 -0.03 -21.96 -27.97
N LYS A 107 -0.59 -22.19 -29.17
CA LYS A 107 0.13 -22.13 -30.45
C LYS A 107 0.47 -20.71 -30.90
N GLU A 108 -0.30 -19.70 -30.52
CA GLU A 108 -0.07 -18.31 -30.93
C GLU A 108 0.93 -17.59 -30.01
N PHE A 109 0.99 -17.97 -28.74
CA PHE A 109 1.94 -17.43 -27.75
C PHE A 109 3.42 -17.63 -28.16
N VAL A 110 3.75 -18.80 -28.71
CA VAL A 110 5.13 -19.14 -29.14
C VAL A 110 5.58 -18.27 -30.33
N LYS A 111 4.65 -17.84 -31.18
CA LYS A 111 4.98 -17.07 -32.39
C LYS A 111 5.28 -15.60 -32.05
N SER A 112 4.57 -15.02 -31.09
CA SER A 112 4.79 -13.64 -30.62
C SER A 112 6.07 -13.47 -29.79
N ALA A 113 6.49 -14.50 -29.03
CA ALA A 113 7.72 -14.44 -28.22
C ALA A 113 9.00 -14.34 -29.06
N LYS A 114 8.97 -14.79 -30.32
CA LYS A 114 10.14 -14.75 -31.22
C LYS A 114 10.43 -13.35 -31.78
N VAL A 115 9.47 -12.43 -31.74
CA VAL A 115 9.59 -11.09 -32.32
C VAL A 115 10.22 -10.08 -31.34
N LEU A 116 10.08 -10.30 -30.03
CA LEU A 116 10.59 -9.40 -28.98
C LEU A 116 12.07 -9.65 -28.59
N MET A 117 12.73 -10.66 -29.17
CA MET A 117 14.15 -10.97 -28.93
C MET A 117 15.04 -10.68 -30.15
N SER A 118 14.62 -9.76 -31.02
CA SER A 118 15.41 -9.36 -32.20
C SER A 118 15.39 -7.84 -32.45
N MET A 119 15.09 -7.04 -31.42
CA MET A 119 15.44 -5.62 -31.35
C MET A 119 16.37 -5.43 -30.16
#